data_AF-A0A9W8QFL6-F1
#
_entry.id   AF-A0A9W8QFL6-F1
#
_cell.length_a   1.000
_cell.length_b   1.000
_cell.length_c   1.000
_cell.angle_alpha   90.00
_cell.angle_beta   90.00
_cell.angle_gamma   90.00
#
_symmetry.space_group_name_H-M   'P 1'
#
loop_
_entity.id
_entity.type
_entity.pdbx_description
1 polymer ?
#
loop_
_entity_poly.entity_id
_entity_poly.type
_entity_poly.pdbx_seq_one_letter_code
_entity_poly.pdbx_strand_id
1 'polypeptide(L)'
;MANPVGEDNWLSYIEEAARHATDLEQSVNLVEIYKKAVGAEPGSLKIWLAYCQYFSSLRDASASAETSWSDEEKDIGQEIFSLEAELQLWQLGYDAVKLRLGDSHLLWDKRIAVEKDVLATTKQSQIVQKIANEYKLRLTTPHLTWDKTSQAFSSFLSEHDQSAWESSMKEVTSSAQKAKAIITARDPFETRLNQSIRQGELDSQQTIMLEYLEWETAQSWKDQDDPQLAADICSALHDRALTGTFAFDEGVWYGYISFLSARPQLHPPGKLFDAARRAVQHCPSSGRLWARFILCAEESNFPFEDIESIKKSATEQKELRSNGMDNMIEMYQSWCGYVKRTAMSATEGDKIVEMADAAIKTCIEDIRATGKKLMPFLKPEPCGRSWPT
;
A
#
# COMPACT_ATOMS: atom_id res chain seq x y z
N MET A 1 -5.16 -21.79 1.07
CA MET A 1 -5.89 -20.91 0.11
C MET A 1 -4.92 -19.83 -0.31
N ALA A 2 -4.92 -19.42 -1.59
CA ALA A 2 -4.06 -18.32 -2.03
C ALA A 2 -4.52 -17.03 -1.32
N ASN A 3 -3.57 -16.23 -0.83
CA ASN A 3 -3.90 -14.93 -0.25
C ASN A 3 -4.42 -14.00 -1.36
N PRO A 4 -5.52 -13.26 -1.15
CA PRO A 4 -5.97 -12.25 -2.12
C PRO A 4 -4.86 -11.21 -2.38
N VAL A 5 -4.83 -10.68 -3.61
CA VAL A 5 -3.86 -9.65 -4.04
C VAL A 5 -4.63 -8.57 -4.79
N GLY A 6 -4.39 -7.29 -4.48
CA GLY A 6 -5.14 -6.17 -5.02
C GLY A 6 -6.41 -5.87 -4.21
N GLU A 7 -6.80 -4.60 -4.20
CA GLU A 7 -7.86 -4.11 -3.32
C GLU A 7 -9.22 -4.77 -3.57
N ASP A 8 -9.60 -4.95 -4.85
CA ASP A 8 -10.90 -5.50 -5.20
C ASP A 8 -11.01 -7.00 -4.85
N ASN A 9 -9.90 -7.74 -4.92
CA ASN A 9 -9.85 -9.15 -4.54
C ASN A 9 -9.93 -9.31 -3.02
N TRP A 10 -9.26 -8.44 -2.26
CA TRP A 10 -9.37 -8.40 -0.81
C TRP A 10 -10.80 -8.09 -0.36
N LEU A 11 -11.44 -7.08 -0.97
CA LEU A 11 -12.82 -6.72 -0.68
C LEU A 11 -13.78 -7.87 -1.01
N SER A 12 -13.62 -8.50 -2.17
CA SER A 12 -14.44 -9.67 -2.56
C SER A 12 -14.29 -10.84 -1.59
N TYR A 13 -13.06 -11.11 -1.13
CA TYR A 13 -12.78 -12.15 -0.14
C TYR A 13 -13.41 -11.83 1.21
N ILE A 14 -13.32 -10.58 1.66
CA ILE A 14 -13.94 -10.10 2.90
C ILE A 14 -15.46 -10.17 2.81
N GLU A 15 -16.07 -9.75 1.71
CA GLU A 15 -17.52 -9.82 1.50
C GLU A 15 -18.04 -11.26 1.58
N GLU A 16 -17.30 -12.22 1.00
CA GLU A 16 -17.65 -13.64 1.12
C GLU A 16 -17.52 -14.15 2.55
N ALA A 17 -16.42 -13.79 3.24
CA ALA A 17 -16.22 -14.14 4.64
C ALA A 17 -17.31 -13.54 5.55
N ALA A 18 -17.78 -12.32 5.25
CA ALA A 18 -18.82 -11.63 6.01
C ALA A 18 -20.18 -12.33 5.94
N ARG A 19 -20.51 -13.03 4.85
CA ARG A 19 -21.79 -13.77 4.70
C ARG A 19 -21.96 -14.88 5.74
N HIS A 20 -20.84 -15.35 6.29
CA HIS A 20 -20.81 -16.42 7.27
C HIS A 20 -20.58 -15.92 8.70
N ALA A 21 -20.44 -14.60 8.92
CA ALA A 21 -20.20 -14.03 10.24
C ALA A 21 -21.52 -13.69 10.93
N THR A 22 -21.95 -14.56 11.85
CA THR A 22 -23.19 -14.45 12.62
C THR A 22 -22.99 -14.27 14.12
N ASP A 23 -21.83 -14.71 14.64
CA ASP A 23 -21.46 -14.65 16.05
C ASP A 23 -20.26 -13.72 16.29
N LEU A 24 -19.97 -13.44 17.56
CA LEU A 24 -18.89 -12.52 17.94
C LEU A 24 -17.51 -13.02 17.49
N GLU A 25 -17.23 -14.32 17.61
CA GLU A 25 -15.94 -14.92 17.25
C GLU A 25 -15.66 -14.73 15.75
N GLN A 26 -16.65 -15.00 14.90
CA GLN A 26 -16.56 -14.79 13.46
C GLN A 26 -16.42 -13.31 13.12
N SER A 27 -17.09 -12.42 13.84
CA SER A 27 -16.92 -10.97 13.66
C SER A 27 -15.51 -10.49 13.99
N VAL A 28 -14.91 -11.00 15.07
CA VAL A 28 -13.50 -10.73 15.42
C VAL A 28 -12.55 -11.31 14.38
N ASN A 29 -12.81 -12.53 13.90
CA ASN A 29 -12.02 -13.11 12.81
C ASN A 29 -12.08 -12.26 11.53
N LEU A 30 -13.24 -11.65 11.21
CA LEU A 30 -13.35 -10.75 10.06
C LEU A 30 -12.54 -9.46 10.28
N VAL A 31 -12.48 -8.93 11.50
CA VAL A 31 -11.59 -7.81 11.87
C VAL A 31 -10.12 -8.18 11.61
N GLU A 32 -9.69 -9.40 11.95
CA GLU A 32 -8.34 -9.88 11.64
C GLU A 32 -8.08 -10.01 10.13
N ILE A 33 -9.10 -10.37 9.34
CA ILE A 33 -8.99 -10.38 7.87
C ILE A 33 -8.82 -8.94 7.35
N TYR A 34 -9.58 -7.98 7.85
CA TYR A 34 -9.39 -6.56 7.49
C TYR A 34 -7.99 -6.06 7.85
N LYS A 35 -7.47 -6.39 9.05
CA LYS A 35 -6.09 -6.05 9.44
C LYS A 35 -5.06 -6.60 8.46
N LYS A 36 -5.24 -7.85 8.00
CA LYS A 36 -4.38 -8.44 6.96
C LYS A 36 -4.51 -7.70 5.63
N ALA A 37 -5.72 -7.33 5.23
CA ALA A 37 -5.98 -6.61 3.99
C ALA A 37 -5.32 -5.22 3.98
N VAL A 38 -5.45 -4.42 5.06
CA VAL A 38 -4.75 -3.11 5.14
C VAL A 38 -3.23 -3.27 5.28
N GLY A 39 -2.74 -4.39 5.83
CA GLY A 39 -1.31 -4.70 5.83
C GLY A 39 -0.77 -5.09 4.44
N ALA A 40 -1.60 -5.70 3.60
CA ALA A 40 -1.26 -6.03 2.22
C ALA A 40 -1.38 -4.81 1.30
N GLU A 41 -2.41 -3.99 1.49
CA GLU A 41 -2.76 -2.83 0.66
C GLU A 41 -2.86 -1.54 1.49
N PRO A 42 -1.77 -1.08 2.13
CA PRO A 42 -1.82 0.03 3.09
C PRO A 42 -2.30 1.36 2.49
N GLY A 43 -2.12 1.53 1.19
CA GLY A 43 -2.58 2.71 0.45
C GLY A 43 -4.05 2.68 0.03
N SER A 44 -4.79 1.57 0.22
CA SER A 44 -6.14 1.41 -0.31
C SER A 44 -7.17 2.10 0.57
N LEU A 45 -7.68 3.24 0.08
CA LEU A 45 -8.75 3.97 0.72
C LEU A 45 -10.03 3.12 0.85
N LYS A 46 -10.33 2.27 -0.14
CA LYS A 46 -11.54 1.43 -0.13
C LYS A 46 -11.50 0.42 1.02
N ILE A 47 -10.37 -0.27 1.21
CA ILE A 47 -10.23 -1.25 2.30
C ILE A 47 -10.29 -0.55 3.66
N TRP A 48 -9.61 0.59 3.82
CA TRP A 48 -9.67 1.37 5.06
C TRP A 48 -11.08 1.83 5.41
N LEU A 49 -11.83 2.34 4.43
CA LEU A 49 -13.23 2.75 4.63
C LEU A 49 -14.10 1.56 5.02
N ALA A 50 -14.00 0.44 4.29
CA ALA A 50 -14.75 -0.77 4.59
C ALA A 50 -14.44 -1.30 6.00
N TYR A 51 -13.16 -1.30 6.39
CA TYR A 51 -12.73 -1.74 7.71
C TYR A 51 -13.31 -0.85 8.82
N CYS A 52 -13.16 0.47 8.71
CA CYS A 52 -13.67 1.39 9.72
C CYS A 52 -15.20 1.30 9.84
N GLN A 53 -15.91 1.23 8.71
CA GLN A 53 -17.37 1.09 8.70
C GLN A 53 -17.85 -0.22 9.31
N TYR A 54 -17.15 -1.32 9.03
CA TYR A 54 -17.46 -2.60 9.63
C TYR A 54 -17.25 -2.55 11.15
N PHE A 55 -16.14 -1.98 11.61
CA PHE A 55 -15.88 -1.82 13.04
C PHE A 55 -16.96 -0.96 13.73
N SER A 56 -17.37 0.17 13.12
CA SER A 56 -18.48 0.98 13.61
C SER A 56 -19.77 0.16 13.72
N SER A 57 -20.07 -0.69 12.73
CA SER A 57 -21.27 -1.54 12.74
C SER A 57 -21.24 -2.58 13.87
N LEU A 58 -20.06 -3.13 14.21
CA LEU A 58 -19.91 -4.05 15.33
C LEU A 58 -20.11 -3.37 16.67
N ARG A 59 -19.61 -2.15 16.84
CA ARG A 59 -19.89 -1.34 18.03
C ARG A 59 -21.39 -1.08 18.16
N ASP A 60 -22.03 -0.63 17.09
CA ASP A 60 -23.47 -0.34 17.11
C ASP A 60 -24.29 -1.61 17.40
N ALA A 61 -23.87 -2.76 16.85
CA ALA A 61 -24.46 -4.06 17.13
C ALA A 61 -24.30 -4.48 18.60
N SER A 62 -23.12 -4.26 19.19
CA SER A 62 -22.87 -4.56 20.61
C SER A 62 -23.72 -3.74 21.57
N ALA A 63 -24.10 -2.52 21.16
CA ALA A 63 -24.94 -1.61 21.95
C ALA A 63 -26.45 -1.77 21.68
N SER A 64 -26.84 -2.49 20.63
CA SER A 64 -28.23 -2.61 20.20
C SER A 64 -28.93 -3.82 20.83
N ALA A 65 -30.21 -3.63 21.18
CA ALA A 65 -31.07 -4.70 21.65
C ALA A 65 -31.54 -5.65 20.54
N GLU A 66 -31.44 -5.24 19.27
CA GLU A 66 -32.01 -5.94 18.10
C GLU A 66 -31.01 -6.87 17.38
N THR A 67 -29.90 -7.25 18.02
CA THR A 67 -28.86 -8.07 17.39
C THR A 67 -29.04 -9.56 17.63
N SER A 68 -28.42 -10.36 16.76
CA SER A 68 -28.40 -11.83 16.86
C SER A 68 -27.46 -12.36 17.96
N TRP A 69 -26.66 -11.49 18.58
CA TRP A 69 -25.69 -11.85 19.61
C TRP A 69 -26.38 -12.11 20.96
N SER A 70 -25.85 -13.07 21.72
CA SER A 70 -26.25 -13.30 23.11
C SER A 70 -25.92 -12.11 24.00
N ASP A 71 -26.50 -12.05 25.20
CA ASP A 71 -26.21 -10.96 26.13
C ASP A 71 -24.73 -10.99 26.58
N GLU A 72 -24.16 -12.19 26.77
CA GLU A 72 -22.73 -12.34 27.06
C GLU A 72 -21.84 -11.87 25.89
N GLU A 73 -22.23 -12.18 24.65
CA GLU A 73 -21.50 -11.71 23.46
C GLU A 73 -21.58 -10.19 23.30
N LYS A 74 -22.71 -9.57 23.66
CA LYS A 74 -22.85 -8.11 23.66
C LYS A 74 -21.95 -7.46 24.70
N ASP A 75 -21.91 -8.00 25.92
CA ASP A 75 -21.04 -7.48 26.99
C ASP A 75 -19.57 -7.52 26.56
N ILE A 76 -19.10 -8.66 26.05
CA ILE A 76 -17.73 -8.81 25.52
C ILE A 76 -17.53 -7.89 24.30
N GLY A 77 -18.51 -7.81 23.41
CA GLY A 77 -18.48 -6.95 22.23
C GLY A 77 -18.30 -5.48 22.58
N GLN A 78 -18.95 -4.98 23.64
CA GLN A 78 -18.80 -3.60 24.10
C GLN A 78 -17.42 -3.31 24.68
N GLU A 79 -16.78 -4.31 25.31
CA GLU A 79 -15.39 -4.19 25.78
C GLU A 79 -14.41 -4.13 24.60
N ILE A 80 -14.59 -4.99 23.59
CA ILE A 80 -13.69 -5.08 22.42
C ILE A 80 -13.89 -3.88 21.48
N PHE A 81 -15.13 -3.58 21.12
CA PHE A 81 -15.49 -2.57 20.12
C PHE A 81 -15.82 -1.23 20.78
N SER A 82 -14.94 -0.74 21.65
CA SER A 82 -15.14 0.54 22.33
C SER A 82 -15.09 1.74 21.36
N LEU A 83 -15.73 2.85 21.74
CA LEU A 83 -15.64 4.12 21.01
C LEU A 83 -14.18 4.61 20.87
N GLU A 84 -13.35 4.37 21.88
CA GLU A 84 -11.93 4.73 21.83
C GLU A 84 -11.21 3.93 20.74
N ALA A 85 -11.43 2.61 20.69
CA ALA A 85 -10.85 1.74 19.67
C ALA A 85 -11.31 2.13 18.26
N GLU A 86 -12.59 2.50 18.10
CA GLU A 86 -13.12 3.00 16.83
C GLU A 86 -12.41 4.29 16.39
N LEU A 87 -12.30 5.29 17.27
CA LEU A 87 -11.63 6.56 16.96
C LEU A 87 -10.14 6.36 16.63
N GLN A 88 -9.47 5.45 17.33
CA GLN A 88 -8.09 5.08 17.03
C GLN A 88 -7.97 4.41 15.64
N LEU A 89 -8.91 3.52 15.29
CA LEU A 89 -8.93 2.87 13.99
C LEU A 89 -9.12 3.89 12.85
N TRP A 90 -10.07 4.81 13.00
CA TRP A 90 -10.26 5.91 12.05
C TRP A 90 -9.01 6.78 11.90
N GLN A 91 -8.29 7.05 13.00
CA GLN A 91 -7.05 7.81 12.96
C GLN A 91 -5.94 7.04 12.22
N LEU A 92 -5.77 5.75 12.49
CA LEU A 92 -4.80 4.89 11.80
C LEU A 92 -5.07 4.87 10.28
N GLY A 93 -6.33 4.68 9.90
CA GLY A 93 -6.73 4.71 8.50
C GLY A 93 -6.47 6.08 7.86
N TYR A 94 -6.79 7.18 8.55
CA TYR A 94 -6.50 8.52 8.07
C TYR A 94 -4.99 8.73 7.86
N ASP A 95 -4.16 8.37 8.84
CA ASP A 95 -2.72 8.56 8.76
C ASP A 95 -2.07 7.81 7.59
N ALA A 96 -2.61 6.63 7.24
CA ALA A 96 -2.16 5.85 6.10
C ALA A 96 -2.45 6.52 4.75
N VAL A 97 -3.53 7.32 4.66
CA VAL A 97 -4.04 7.85 3.38
C VAL A 97 -4.07 9.38 3.29
N LYS A 98 -3.72 10.12 4.35
CA LYS A 98 -3.95 11.58 4.49
C LYS A 98 -3.34 12.44 3.38
N LEU A 99 -2.26 11.98 2.75
CA LEU A 99 -1.57 12.67 1.66
C LEU A 99 -2.10 12.31 0.26
N ARG A 100 -3.09 11.43 0.16
CA ARG A 100 -3.83 11.22 -1.09
C ARG A 100 -4.69 12.44 -1.37
N LEU A 101 -4.22 13.29 -2.27
CA LEU A 101 -4.80 14.61 -2.53
C LEU A 101 -6.27 14.52 -2.97
N GLY A 102 -6.56 13.61 -3.91
CA GLY A 102 -7.87 13.47 -4.53
C GLY A 102 -9.00 12.98 -3.62
N ASP A 103 -8.71 12.07 -2.69
CA ASP A 103 -9.75 11.27 -2.03
C ASP A 103 -9.56 11.02 -0.53
N SER A 104 -8.47 11.49 0.10
CA SER A 104 -8.26 11.35 1.56
C SER A 104 -9.38 11.97 2.41
N HIS A 105 -10.13 12.93 1.85
CA HIS A 105 -11.26 13.56 2.52
C HIS A 105 -12.38 12.59 2.84
N LEU A 106 -12.58 11.53 2.03
CA LEU A 106 -13.67 10.57 2.25
C LEU A 106 -13.57 9.83 3.58
N LEU A 107 -12.34 9.58 4.05
CA LEU A 107 -12.10 8.96 5.36
C LEU A 107 -12.16 10.02 6.46
N TRP A 108 -11.50 11.17 6.25
CA TRP A 108 -11.46 12.24 7.25
C TRP A 108 -12.85 12.79 7.59
N ASP A 109 -13.71 12.99 6.58
CA ASP A 109 -15.07 13.50 6.74
C ASP A 109 -15.93 12.54 7.60
N LYS A 110 -15.74 11.22 7.46
CA LYS A 110 -16.43 10.22 8.30
C LYS A 110 -15.89 10.22 9.73
N ARG A 111 -14.57 10.27 9.88
CA ARG A 111 -13.92 10.33 11.20
C ARG A 111 -14.41 11.54 12.00
N ILE A 112 -14.41 12.74 11.40
CA ILE A 112 -14.82 13.95 12.10
C ILE A 112 -16.32 13.94 12.42
N ALA A 113 -17.15 13.26 11.63
CA ALA A 113 -18.55 13.06 11.94
C ALA A 113 -18.74 12.24 13.22
N VAL A 114 -17.99 11.15 13.41
CA VAL A 114 -18.03 10.36 14.66
C VAL A 114 -17.68 11.24 15.87
N GLU A 115 -16.64 12.06 15.79
CA GLU A 115 -16.28 12.95 16.91
C GLU A 115 -17.36 14.01 17.19
N LYS A 116 -18.04 14.51 16.16
CA LYS A 116 -19.16 15.44 16.31
C LYS A 116 -20.38 14.79 16.94
N ASP A 117 -20.68 13.53 16.62
CA ASP A 117 -21.77 12.78 17.24
C ASP A 117 -21.51 12.56 18.74
N VAL A 118 -20.23 12.31 19.10
CA VAL A 118 -19.80 12.25 20.50
C VAL A 118 -19.96 13.60 21.20
N LEU A 119 -19.60 14.71 20.54
CA LEU A 119 -19.83 16.06 21.07
C LEU A 119 -21.32 16.34 21.29
N ALA A 120 -22.19 15.98 20.34
CA ALA A 120 -23.63 16.18 20.45
C ALA A 120 -24.23 15.44 21.66
N THR A 121 -23.68 14.27 21.99
CA THR A 121 -24.12 13.43 23.11
C THR A 121 -23.58 13.90 24.46
N THR A 122 -22.29 14.21 24.54
CA THR A 122 -21.61 14.50 25.82
C THR A 122 -21.59 15.99 26.19
N LYS A 123 -21.65 16.89 25.19
CA LYS A 123 -21.58 18.35 25.32
C LYS A 123 -20.36 18.88 26.08
N GLN A 124 -19.23 18.16 26.01
CA GLN A 124 -17.99 18.53 26.69
C GLN A 124 -17.18 19.57 25.91
N SER A 125 -16.78 20.65 26.58
CA SER A 125 -15.95 21.72 25.97
C SER A 125 -14.56 21.22 25.53
N GLN A 126 -13.99 20.20 26.18
CA GLN A 126 -12.72 19.59 25.77
C GLN A 126 -12.79 18.98 24.36
N ILE A 127 -13.95 18.41 24.00
CA ILE A 127 -14.16 17.81 22.67
C ILE A 127 -14.26 18.90 21.60
N VAL A 128 -14.81 20.07 21.92
CA VAL A 128 -14.81 21.23 21.01
C VAL A 128 -13.38 21.62 20.63
N GLN A 129 -12.48 21.72 21.62
CA GLN A 129 -11.08 22.05 21.37
C GLN A 129 -10.35 20.95 20.59
N LYS A 130 -10.64 19.67 20.89
CA LYS A 130 -10.11 18.54 20.12
C LYS A 130 -10.51 18.62 18.65
N ILE A 131 -11.81 18.75 18.35
CA ILE A 131 -12.34 18.87 16.98
C ILE A 131 -11.74 20.09 16.28
N ALA A 132 -11.62 21.23 16.98
CA ALA A 132 -11.01 22.42 16.41
C ALA A 132 -9.54 22.19 15.99
N ASN A 133 -8.77 21.48 16.81
CA ASN A 133 -7.39 21.11 16.49
C ASN A 133 -7.31 20.15 15.29
N GLU A 134 -8.23 19.19 15.19
CA GLU A 134 -8.33 18.28 14.04
C GLU A 134 -8.60 19.03 12.73
N TYR A 135 -9.50 20.02 12.75
CA TYR A 135 -9.71 20.91 11.61
C TYR A 135 -8.45 21.70 11.26
N LYS A 136 -7.76 22.28 12.24
CA LYS A 136 -6.51 23.03 12.00
C LYS A 136 -5.45 22.13 11.34
N LEU A 137 -5.27 20.91 11.83
CA LEU A 137 -4.35 19.92 11.25
C LEU A 137 -4.76 19.51 9.83
N ARG A 138 -6.06 19.33 9.59
CA ARG A 138 -6.55 19.01 8.25
C ARG A 138 -6.32 20.14 7.27
N LEU A 139 -6.47 21.40 7.69
CA LEU A 139 -6.30 22.58 6.84
C LEU A 139 -4.83 22.91 6.53
N THR A 140 -3.87 22.31 7.24
CA THR A 140 -2.45 22.33 6.86
C THR A 140 -2.05 21.11 6.02
N THR A 141 -2.92 20.11 5.89
CA THR A 141 -2.72 18.93 5.04
C THR A 141 -3.30 19.20 3.64
N PRO A 142 -2.54 19.02 2.54
CA PRO A 142 -3.06 19.21 1.18
C PRO A 142 -4.20 18.23 0.84
N HIS A 143 -5.34 18.72 0.35
CA HIS A 143 -6.46 17.92 -0.15
C HIS A 143 -7.39 18.75 -1.04
N LEU A 144 -8.04 18.14 -2.04
CA LEU A 144 -8.88 18.88 -3.01
C LEU A 144 -10.13 19.53 -2.40
N THR A 145 -10.66 19.01 -1.30
CA THR A 145 -11.86 19.57 -0.65
C THR A 145 -11.53 20.62 0.41
N TRP A 146 -10.34 21.23 0.37
CA TRP A 146 -9.87 22.20 1.35
C TRP A 146 -10.87 23.32 1.64
N ASP A 147 -11.49 23.90 0.61
CA ASP A 147 -12.46 24.98 0.79
C ASP A 147 -13.72 24.53 1.55
N LYS A 148 -14.18 23.29 1.30
CA LYS A 148 -15.30 22.69 2.04
C LYS A 148 -14.93 22.47 3.50
N THR A 149 -13.73 21.95 3.76
CA THR A 149 -13.21 21.77 5.12
C THR A 149 -13.11 23.10 5.87
N SER A 150 -12.62 24.14 5.20
CA SER A 150 -12.48 25.50 5.76
C SER A 150 -13.85 26.11 6.10
N GLN A 151 -14.83 25.95 5.20
CA GLN A 151 -16.20 26.38 5.46
C GLN A 151 -16.81 25.63 6.65
N ALA A 152 -16.65 24.31 6.69
CA ALA A 152 -17.16 23.49 7.79
C ALA A 152 -16.50 23.85 9.14
N PHE A 153 -15.21 24.18 9.15
CA PHE A 153 -14.51 24.64 10.35
C PHE A 153 -15.03 25.99 10.84
N SER A 154 -15.22 26.94 9.93
CA SER A 154 -15.78 28.26 10.25
C SER A 154 -17.19 28.16 10.84
N SER A 155 -18.05 27.32 10.24
CA SER A 155 -19.38 27.03 10.78
C SER A 155 -19.31 26.40 12.17
N PHE A 156 -18.43 25.42 12.37
CA PHE A 156 -18.24 24.75 13.64
C PHE A 156 -17.80 25.71 14.76
N LEU A 157 -16.81 26.57 14.50
CA LEU A 157 -16.37 27.56 15.48
C LEU A 157 -17.44 28.63 15.77
N SER A 158 -18.20 29.05 14.76
CA SER A 158 -19.27 30.03 14.97
C SER A 158 -20.35 29.50 15.92
N GLU A 159 -20.60 28.19 15.89
CA GLU A 159 -21.59 27.52 16.73
C GLU A 159 -21.06 27.19 18.14
N HIS A 160 -19.81 26.74 18.25
CA HIS A 160 -19.28 26.16 19.50
C HIS A 160 -18.21 26.98 20.22
N ASP A 161 -17.52 27.91 19.55
CA ASP A 161 -16.47 28.77 20.14
C ASP A 161 -16.30 30.08 19.37
N GLN A 162 -17.30 30.96 19.49
CA GLN A 162 -17.31 32.26 18.80
C GLN A 162 -16.13 33.16 19.23
N SER A 163 -15.67 33.03 20.47
CA SER A 163 -14.52 33.78 20.99
C SER A 163 -13.20 33.45 20.30
N ALA A 164 -12.97 32.18 19.96
CA ALA A 164 -11.76 31.73 19.28
C ALA A 164 -11.86 31.81 17.75
N TRP A 165 -13.00 32.20 17.20
CA TRP A 165 -13.28 32.18 15.76
C TRP A 165 -12.28 33.02 14.95
N GLU A 166 -12.15 34.31 15.26
CA GLU A 166 -11.34 35.23 14.46
C GLU A 166 -9.85 34.88 14.52
N SER A 167 -9.34 34.56 15.71
CA SER A 167 -7.94 34.17 15.91
C SER A 167 -7.61 32.86 15.19
N SER A 168 -8.49 31.85 15.28
CA SER A 168 -8.30 30.55 14.63
C SER A 168 -8.37 30.65 13.11
N MET A 169 -9.30 31.44 12.55
CA MET A 169 -9.39 31.64 11.11
C MET A 169 -8.18 32.39 10.54
N LYS A 170 -7.67 33.37 11.29
CA LYS A 170 -6.43 34.08 10.92
C LYS A 170 -5.21 33.15 10.92
N GLU A 171 -5.09 32.32 11.96
CA GLU A 171 -4.04 31.31 12.08
C GLU A 171 -4.07 30.33 10.89
N VAL A 172 -5.23 29.72 10.62
CA VAL A 172 -5.42 28.78 9.50
C VAL A 172 -5.09 29.43 8.15
N THR A 173 -5.52 30.67 7.93
CA THR A 173 -5.23 31.37 6.67
C THR A 173 -3.73 31.56 6.47
N SER A 174 -2.99 31.83 7.55
CA SER A 174 -1.54 31.95 7.51
C SER A 174 -0.84 30.61 7.29
N SER A 175 -1.26 29.55 7.99
CA SER A 175 -0.60 28.25 7.96
C SER A 175 -0.94 27.42 6.71
N ALA A 176 -2.08 27.66 6.07
CA ALA A 176 -2.54 26.89 4.91
C ALA A 176 -1.87 27.27 3.57
N GLN A 177 -1.05 28.31 3.51
CA GLN A 177 -0.47 28.81 2.25
C GLN A 177 0.31 27.72 1.50
N LYS A 178 1.12 26.95 2.23
CA LYS A 178 1.88 25.82 1.66
C LYS A 178 0.96 24.74 1.11
N ALA A 179 -0.06 24.34 1.88
CA ALA A 179 -1.03 23.34 1.45
C ALA A 179 -1.78 23.77 0.19
N LYS A 180 -2.18 25.04 0.10
CA LYS A 180 -2.83 25.62 -1.08
C LYS A 180 -1.93 25.60 -2.31
N ALA A 181 -0.65 25.98 -2.18
CA ALA A 181 0.29 25.92 -3.28
C ALA A 181 0.46 24.48 -3.81
N ILE A 182 0.52 23.50 -2.90
CA ILE A 182 0.59 22.08 -3.25
C ILE A 182 -0.67 21.63 -4.01
N ILE A 183 -1.86 22.01 -3.53
CA ILE A 183 -3.15 21.72 -4.18
C ILE A 183 -3.18 22.32 -5.59
N THR A 184 -2.89 23.62 -5.73
CA THR A 184 -2.94 24.33 -7.02
C THR A 184 -2.05 23.69 -8.09
N ALA A 185 -0.86 23.21 -7.71
CA ALA A 185 0.06 22.57 -8.65
C ALA A 185 -0.46 21.22 -9.20
N ARG A 186 -1.36 20.56 -8.45
CA ARG A 186 -1.83 19.18 -8.72
C ARG A 186 -3.28 19.13 -9.21
N ASP A 187 -4.04 20.19 -8.97
CA ASP A 187 -5.44 20.34 -9.39
C ASP A 187 -5.69 20.04 -10.89
N PRO A 188 -4.82 20.44 -11.85
CA PRO A 188 -5.03 20.10 -13.25
C PRO A 188 -5.03 18.59 -13.52
N PHE A 189 -4.17 17.83 -12.85
CA PHE A 189 -4.14 16.36 -12.99
C PHE A 189 -5.37 15.73 -12.37
N GLU A 190 -5.73 16.13 -11.14
CA GLU A 190 -6.88 15.58 -10.44
C GLU A 190 -8.20 15.92 -11.13
N THR A 191 -8.35 17.11 -11.70
CA THR A 191 -9.53 17.50 -12.48
C THR A 191 -9.66 16.63 -13.73
N ARG A 192 -8.57 16.43 -14.49
CA ARG A 192 -8.55 15.55 -15.68
C ARG A 192 -8.86 14.09 -15.30
N LEU A 193 -8.25 13.58 -14.23
CA LEU A 193 -8.52 12.22 -13.73
C LEU A 193 -10.00 12.05 -13.35
N ASN A 194 -10.56 12.97 -12.57
CA ASN A 194 -11.96 12.90 -12.16
C ASN A 194 -12.93 12.97 -13.36
N GLN A 195 -12.62 13.78 -14.37
CA GLN A 195 -13.41 13.83 -15.59
C GLN A 195 -13.38 12.49 -16.33
N SER A 196 -12.19 11.92 -16.52
CA SER A 196 -12.01 10.64 -17.21
C SER A 196 -12.65 9.46 -16.46
N ILE A 197 -12.62 9.47 -15.12
CA ILE A 197 -13.34 8.53 -14.25
C ILE A 197 -14.84 8.60 -14.50
N ARG A 198 -15.42 9.81 -14.54
CA ARG A 198 -16.86 10.01 -14.79
C ARG A 198 -17.28 9.56 -16.19
N GLN A 199 -16.40 9.66 -17.16
CA GLN A 199 -16.64 9.24 -18.54
C GLN A 199 -16.39 7.75 -18.77
N GLY A 200 -15.77 7.05 -17.80
CA GLY A 200 -15.44 5.63 -17.91
C GLY A 200 -14.28 5.32 -18.88
N GLU A 201 -13.45 6.32 -19.20
CA GLU A 201 -12.37 6.20 -20.18
C GLU A 201 -11.09 5.64 -19.54
N LEU A 202 -11.02 4.32 -19.32
CA LEU A 202 -9.90 3.69 -18.59
C LEU A 202 -8.52 4.01 -19.18
N ASP A 203 -8.34 3.97 -20.50
CA ASP A 203 -7.07 4.28 -21.16
C ASP A 203 -6.63 5.73 -20.91
N SER A 204 -7.59 6.66 -20.88
CA SER A 204 -7.36 8.07 -20.58
C SER A 204 -6.97 8.25 -19.10
N GLN A 205 -7.64 7.55 -18.17
CA GLN A 205 -7.28 7.54 -16.74
C GLN A 205 -5.86 7.04 -16.54
N GLN A 206 -5.48 5.93 -17.19
CA GLN A 206 -4.12 5.38 -17.12
C GLN A 206 -3.09 6.38 -17.64
N THR A 207 -3.35 6.97 -18.81
CA THR A 207 -2.43 7.95 -19.43
C THR A 207 -2.22 9.15 -18.52
N ILE A 208 -3.29 9.75 -17.99
CA ILE A 208 -3.21 10.92 -17.11
C ILE A 208 -2.49 10.56 -15.80
N MET A 209 -2.74 9.38 -15.23
CA MET A 209 -2.09 8.95 -14.00
C MET A 209 -0.59 8.70 -14.22
N LEU A 210 -0.18 8.13 -15.35
CA LEU A 210 1.25 7.99 -15.69
C LEU A 210 1.94 9.35 -15.86
N GLU A 211 1.31 10.29 -16.58
CA GLU A 211 1.79 11.68 -16.68
C GLU A 211 1.95 12.32 -15.29
N TYR A 212 0.97 12.08 -14.41
CA TYR A 212 0.98 12.63 -13.07
C TYR A 212 2.10 12.01 -12.21
N LEU A 213 2.29 10.69 -12.27
CA LEU A 213 3.37 10.00 -11.57
C LEU A 213 4.76 10.48 -12.02
N GLU A 214 4.96 10.64 -13.33
CA GLU A 214 6.21 11.16 -13.88
C GLU A 214 6.47 12.59 -13.39
N TRP A 215 5.46 13.46 -13.48
CA TRP A 215 5.56 14.83 -13.01
C TRP A 215 5.84 14.90 -11.51
N GLU A 216 5.10 14.16 -10.68
CA GLU A 216 5.23 14.17 -9.21
C GLU A 216 6.59 13.62 -8.80
N THR A 217 7.06 12.56 -9.46
CA THR A 217 8.42 12.04 -9.26
C THR A 217 9.43 13.14 -9.55
N ALA A 218 9.35 13.80 -10.71
CA ALA A 218 10.27 14.88 -11.07
C ALA A 218 10.20 16.09 -10.11
N GLN A 219 9.02 16.48 -9.63
CA GLN A 219 8.87 17.57 -8.66
C GLN A 219 9.48 17.21 -7.31
N SER A 220 9.34 15.96 -6.87
CA SER A 220 9.90 15.52 -5.60
C SER A 220 11.43 15.66 -5.54
N TRP A 221 12.11 15.67 -6.68
CA TRP A 221 13.57 15.91 -6.78
C TRP A 221 13.94 17.39 -6.81
N LYS A 222 13.00 18.26 -7.19
CA LYS A 222 13.22 19.72 -7.33
C LYS A 222 12.92 20.48 -6.06
N ASP A 223 11.98 19.99 -5.24
CA ASP A 223 11.61 20.63 -3.98
C ASP A 223 12.75 20.47 -2.95
N GLN A 224 13.47 21.57 -2.70
CA GLN A 224 14.53 21.65 -1.70
C GLN A 224 14.05 22.25 -0.38
N ASP A 225 12.87 22.87 -0.36
CA ASP A 225 12.34 23.54 0.82
C ASP A 225 11.80 22.52 1.83
N ASP A 226 11.17 21.45 1.35
CA ASP A 226 10.70 20.34 2.18
C ASP A 226 10.75 19.00 1.43
N PRO A 227 11.96 18.40 1.32
CA PRO A 227 12.15 17.16 0.58
C PRO A 227 11.39 15.97 1.20
N GLN A 228 11.13 15.99 2.52
CA GLN A 228 10.39 14.93 3.20
C GLN A 228 8.92 14.95 2.76
N LEU A 229 8.25 16.10 2.87
CA LEU A 229 6.86 16.23 2.43
C LEU A 229 6.70 15.92 0.94
N ALA A 230 7.65 16.38 0.10
CA ALA A 230 7.62 16.09 -1.32
C ALA A 230 7.76 14.59 -1.63
N ALA A 231 8.62 13.88 -0.89
CA ALA A 231 8.77 12.43 -1.00
C ALA A 231 7.52 11.66 -0.50
N ASP A 232 6.87 12.16 0.55
CA ASP A 232 5.66 11.56 1.12
C ASP A 232 4.45 11.75 0.19
N ILE A 233 4.29 12.92 -0.44
CA ILE A 233 3.24 13.17 -1.45
C ILE A 233 3.45 12.27 -2.67
N CYS A 234 4.69 12.18 -3.17
CA CYS A 234 5.01 11.29 -4.28
C CYS A 234 4.74 9.81 -3.94
N SER A 235 5.08 9.39 -2.73
CA SER A 235 4.75 8.04 -2.24
C SER A 235 3.24 7.81 -2.19
N ALA A 236 2.47 8.77 -1.67
CA ALA A 236 1.02 8.65 -1.57
C ALA A 236 0.35 8.54 -2.94
N LEU A 237 0.88 9.23 -3.96
CA LEU A 237 0.39 9.10 -5.33
C LEU A 237 0.72 7.72 -5.93
N HIS A 238 1.93 7.20 -5.70
CA HIS A 238 2.27 5.83 -6.09
C HIS A 238 1.41 4.80 -5.38
N ASP A 239 1.21 4.93 -4.07
CA ASP A 239 0.36 4.03 -3.30
C ASP A 239 -1.09 4.07 -3.82
N ARG A 240 -1.59 5.23 -4.29
CA ARG A 240 -2.87 5.35 -4.99
C ARG A 240 -2.91 4.64 -6.34
N ALA A 241 -1.88 4.81 -7.15
CA ALA A 241 -1.81 4.17 -8.46
C ALA A 241 -1.72 2.64 -8.34
N LEU A 242 -0.89 2.16 -7.41
CA LEU A 242 -0.56 0.74 -7.21
C LEU A 242 -1.62 -0.04 -6.42
N THR A 243 -2.51 0.64 -5.69
CA THR A 243 -3.69 -0.01 -5.09
C THR A 243 -4.88 -0.07 -6.06
N GLY A 244 -4.86 0.76 -7.12
CA GLY A 244 -5.93 0.84 -8.12
C GLY A 244 -5.47 0.42 -9.51
N THR A 245 -5.51 1.35 -10.47
CA THR A 245 -5.39 1.08 -11.91
C THR A 245 -4.09 0.38 -12.33
N PHE A 246 -3.00 0.56 -11.58
CA PHE A 246 -1.69 -0.03 -11.87
C PHE A 246 -1.28 -1.12 -10.88
N ALA A 247 -2.25 -1.74 -10.20
CA ALA A 247 -1.96 -2.78 -9.23
C ALA A 247 -1.13 -3.93 -9.80
N PHE A 248 -1.28 -4.27 -11.08
CA PHE A 248 -0.57 -5.37 -11.73
C PHE A 248 0.45 -4.89 -12.79
N ASP A 249 0.84 -3.61 -12.76
CA ASP A 249 1.78 -3.05 -13.72
C ASP A 249 3.22 -3.13 -13.22
N GLU A 250 4.02 -4.00 -13.84
CA GLU A 250 5.43 -4.19 -13.50
C GLU A 250 6.26 -2.90 -13.59
N GLY A 251 6.00 -2.06 -14.60
CA GLY A 251 6.77 -0.85 -14.85
C GLY A 251 6.57 0.18 -13.74
N VAL A 252 5.32 0.40 -13.32
CA VAL A 252 4.98 1.33 -12.24
C VAL A 252 5.52 0.84 -10.89
N TRP A 253 5.41 -0.46 -10.60
CA TRP A 253 6.02 -1.05 -9.40
C TRP A 253 7.54 -0.84 -9.37
N TYR A 254 8.21 -1.16 -10.47
CA TYR A 254 9.67 -1.00 -10.56
C TYR A 254 10.09 0.47 -10.44
N GLY A 255 9.33 1.39 -11.06
CA GLY A 255 9.53 2.83 -10.94
C GLY A 255 9.43 3.30 -9.49
N TYR A 256 8.40 2.87 -8.76
CA TYR A 256 8.23 3.22 -7.35
C TYR A 256 9.36 2.68 -6.47
N ILE A 257 9.75 1.41 -6.67
CA ILE A 257 10.88 0.82 -5.93
C ILE A 257 12.18 1.58 -6.23
N SER A 258 12.40 1.98 -7.48
CA SER A 258 13.57 2.78 -7.88
C SER A 258 13.56 4.15 -7.20
N PHE A 259 12.40 4.81 -7.14
CA PHE A 259 12.20 6.06 -6.42
C PHE A 259 12.56 5.94 -4.94
N LEU A 260 12.02 4.93 -4.25
CA LEU A 260 12.30 4.68 -2.83
C LEU A 260 13.79 4.38 -2.58
N SER A 261 14.39 3.59 -3.48
CA SER A 261 15.79 3.18 -3.38
C SER A 261 16.78 4.33 -3.58
N ALA A 262 16.37 5.37 -4.32
CA ALA A 262 17.26 6.48 -4.64
C ALA A 262 17.43 7.46 -3.47
N ARG A 263 16.48 7.49 -2.51
CA ARG A 263 16.54 8.34 -1.31
C ARG A 263 16.00 7.60 -0.07
N PRO A 264 16.64 6.50 0.36
CA PRO A 264 16.15 5.67 1.46
C PRO A 264 15.99 6.44 2.78
N GLN A 265 16.76 7.51 2.98
CA GLN A 265 16.70 8.37 4.17
C GLN A 265 15.41 9.20 4.31
N LEU A 266 14.66 9.38 3.21
CA LEU A 266 13.38 10.12 3.22
C LEU A 266 12.18 9.21 3.47
N HIS A 267 12.43 7.93 3.77
CA HIS A 267 11.40 6.93 3.90
C HIS A 267 11.54 6.16 5.22
N PRO A 268 10.42 5.76 5.83
CA PRO A 268 10.45 4.89 7.00
C PRO A 268 11.28 3.61 6.73
N PRO A 269 12.04 3.13 7.72
CA PRO A 269 12.73 1.84 7.62
C PRO A 269 11.75 0.73 7.19
N GLY A 270 12.19 -0.15 6.30
CA GLY A 270 11.37 -1.24 5.78
C GLY A 270 10.42 -0.87 4.64
N LYS A 271 10.11 0.41 4.38
CA LYS A 271 9.17 0.81 3.31
C LYS A 271 9.58 0.28 1.93
N LEU A 272 10.87 0.35 1.61
CA LEU A 272 11.43 -0.19 0.36
C LEU A 272 11.26 -1.72 0.27
N PHE A 273 11.58 -2.44 1.35
CA PHE A 273 11.42 -3.89 1.42
C PHE A 273 9.97 -4.30 1.26
N ASP A 274 9.05 -3.63 1.96
CA ASP A 274 7.61 -3.87 1.85
C ASP A 274 7.05 -3.56 0.46
N ALA A 275 7.53 -2.49 -0.18
CA ALA A 275 7.17 -2.20 -1.57
C ALA A 275 7.63 -3.31 -2.53
N ALA A 276 8.86 -3.81 -2.37
CA ALA A 276 9.38 -4.91 -3.18
C ALA A 276 8.62 -6.23 -2.92
N ARG A 277 8.30 -6.52 -1.66
CA ARG A 277 7.49 -7.68 -1.26
C ARG A 277 6.10 -7.65 -1.90
N ARG A 278 5.41 -6.50 -1.88
CA ARG A 278 4.11 -6.34 -2.54
C ARG A 278 4.25 -6.45 -4.06
N ALA A 279 5.24 -5.82 -4.66
CA ALA A 279 5.45 -5.87 -6.10
C ALA A 279 5.52 -7.30 -6.65
N VAL A 280 6.19 -8.22 -5.96
CA VAL A 280 6.27 -9.63 -6.39
C VAL A 280 4.98 -10.42 -6.15
N GLN A 281 4.13 -10.00 -5.20
CA GLN A 281 2.80 -10.58 -5.01
C GLN A 281 1.86 -10.18 -6.14
N HIS A 282 1.93 -8.92 -6.57
CA HIS A 282 1.14 -8.39 -7.68
C HIS A 282 1.66 -8.85 -9.04
N CYS A 283 2.97 -8.87 -9.25
CA CYS A 283 3.60 -9.21 -10.51
C CYS A 283 4.51 -10.44 -10.37
N PRO A 284 3.95 -11.64 -10.07
CA PRO A 284 4.75 -12.84 -9.77
C PRO A 284 5.56 -13.35 -10.96
N SER A 285 5.22 -12.94 -12.18
CA SER A 285 5.97 -13.27 -13.40
C SER A 285 7.24 -12.44 -13.61
N SER A 286 7.42 -11.31 -12.90
CA SER A 286 8.53 -10.37 -13.15
C SER A 286 9.81 -10.83 -12.46
N GLY A 287 10.78 -11.29 -13.25
CA GLY A 287 12.11 -11.65 -12.78
C GLY A 287 12.83 -10.47 -12.13
N ARG A 288 12.67 -9.29 -12.73
CA ARG A 288 13.23 -8.02 -12.27
C ARG A 288 12.74 -7.62 -10.88
N LEU A 289 11.44 -7.76 -10.60
CA LEU A 289 10.88 -7.43 -9.28
C LEU A 289 11.34 -8.43 -8.21
N TRP A 290 11.40 -9.73 -8.54
CA TRP A 290 11.99 -10.74 -7.64
C TRP A 290 13.47 -10.48 -7.37
N ALA A 291 14.24 -10.13 -8.41
CA ALA A 291 15.64 -9.76 -8.28
C ALA A 291 15.81 -8.57 -7.32
N ARG A 292 14.97 -7.55 -7.44
CA ARG A 292 15.01 -6.39 -6.55
C ARG A 292 14.58 -6.73 -5.13
N PHE A 293 13.61 -7.62 -4.94
CA PHE A 293 13.20 -8.07 -3.60
C PHE A 293 14.32 -8.81 -2.86
N ILE A 294 15.07 -9.69 -3.56
CA ILE A 294 16.27 -10.35 -3.02
C ILE A 294 17.33 -9.31 -2.62
N LEU A 295 17.60 -8.32 -3.48
CA LEU A 295 18.56 -7.26 -3.18
C LEU A 295 18.14 -6.41 -1.97
N CYS A 296 16.86 -6.07 -1.83
CA CYS A 296 16.37 -5.33 -0.68
C CYS A 296 16.53 -6.12 0.64
N ALA A 297 16.35 -7.44 0.59
CA ALA A 297 16.59 -8.32 1.74
C ALA A 297 18.09 -8.36 2.12
N GLU A 298 18.97 -8.44 1.11
CA GLU A 298 20.42 -8.35 1.30
C GLU A 298 20.85 -6.99 1.88
N GLU A 299 20.38 -5.88 1.30
CA GLU A 299 20.63 -4.51 1.77
C GLU A 299 20.17 -4.29 3.23
N SER A 300 19.13 -5.04 3.65
CA SER A 300 18.59 -5.02 5.01
C SER A 300 19.28 -6.02 5.95
N ASN A 301 20.33 -6.71 5.51
CA ASN A 301 21.09 -7.72 6.26
C ASN A 301 20.25 -8.90 6.77
N PHE A 302 19.29 -9.36 5.98
CA PHE A 302 18.49 -10.53 6.36
C PHE A 302 19.39 -11.79 6.40
N PRO A 303 19.12 -12.74 7.30
CA PRO A 303 19.77 -14.05 7.33
C PRO A 303 19.67 -14.77 5.98
N PHE A 304 20.67 -15.63 5.69
CA PHE A 304 20.69 -16.43 4.45
C PHE A 304 19.42 -17.24 4.24
N GLU A 305 18.89 -17.86 5.30
CA GLU A 305 17.67 -18.67 5.27
C GLU A 305 16.44 -17.87 4.80
N ASP A 306 16.34 -16.60 5.25
CA ASP A 306 15.24 -15.73 4.87
C ASP A 306 15.34 -15.31 3.39
N ILE A 307 16.55 -14.98 2.92
CA ILE A 307 16.79 -14.64 1.51
C ILE A 307 16.59 -15.88 0.62
N GLU A 308 17.00 -17.06 1.08
CA GLU A 308 16.75 -18.32 0.38
C GLU A 308 15.25 -18.62 0.27
N SER A 309 14.47 -18.32 1.32
CA SER A 309 13.02 -18.46 1.32
C SER A 309 12.35 -17.58 0.26
N ILE A 310 12.87 -16.37 0.02
CA ILE A 310 12.41 -15.50 -1.08
C ILE A 310 12.66 -16.17 -2.43
N LYS A 311 13.89 -16.66 -2.67
CA LYS A 311 14.23 -17.40 -3.91
C LYS A 311 13.33 -18.62 -4.09
N LYS A 312 13.09 -19.39 -3.03
CA LYS A 312 12.22 -20.57 -3.08
C LYS A 312 10.80 -20.18 -3.47
N SER A 313 10.24 -19.15 -2.82
CA SER A 313 8.92 -18.60 -3.12
C SER A 313 8.78 -18.17 -4.58
N ALA A 314 9.81 -17.54 -5.15
CA ALA A 314 9.85 -17.17 -6.56
C ALA A 314 9.82 -18.41 -7.47
N THR A 315 10.62 -19.44 -7.16
CA THR A 315 10.68 -20.68 -7.96
C THR A 315 9.43 -21.56 -7.86
N GLU A 316 8.59 -21.35 -6.85
CA GLU A 316 7.29 -22.02 -6.72
C GLU A 316 6.22 -21.38 -7.61
N GLN A 317 6.39 -20.10 -8.00
CA GLN A 317 5.51 -19.43 -8.96
C GLN A 317 5.66 -20.05 -10.35
N LYS A 318 4.55 -20.47 -10.94
CA LYS A 318 4.53 -21.02 -12.31
C LYS A 318 4.65 -19.89 -13.34
N GLU A 319 4.12 -18.73 -12.98
CA GLU A 319 4.05 -17.48 -13.73
C GLU A 319 5.44 -17.00 -14.12
N LEU A 320 6.45 -17.17 -13.23
CA LEU A 320 7.84 -16.80 -13.50
C LEU A 320 8.45 -17.54 -14.70
N ARG A 321 7.92 -18.72 -15.03
CA ARG A 321 8.36 -19.56 -16.16
C ARG A 321 7.39 -19.52 -17.36
N SER A 322 6.33 -18.72 -17.28
CA SER A 322 5.23 -18.75 -18.26
C SER A 322 5.64 -18.19 -19.64
N ASN A 323 6.50 -17.16 -19.66
CA ASN A 323 6.92 -16.46 -20.87
C ASN A 323 8.38 -16.78 -21.26
N GLY A 324 8.82 -18.01 -21.03
CA GLY A 324 10.20 -18.44 -21.25
C GLY A 324 11.02 -18.43 -19.97
N MET A 325 12.35 -18.35 -20.10
CA MET A 325 13.29 -18.44 -18.97
C MET A 325 13.89 -17.10 -18.55
N ASP A 326 13.67 -16.02 -19.30
CA ASP A 326 14.37 -14.75 -19.08
C ASP A 326 14.14 -14.19 -17.67
N ASN A 327 12.88 -14.16 -17.22
CA ASN A 327 12.51 -13.72 -15.87
C ASN A 327 13.13 -14.61 -14.78
N MET A 328 13.14 -15.92 -14.99
CA MET A 328 13.77 -16.87 -14.06
C MET A 328 15.28 -16.67 -14.00
N ILE A 329 15.93 -16.43 -15.14
CA ILE A 329 17.37 -16.16 -15.24
C ILE A 329 17.71 -14.84 -14.53
N GLU A 330 16.93 -13.78 -14.75
CA GLU A 330 17.14 -12.48 -14.11
C GLU A 330 17.05 -12.57 -12.58
N MET A 331 16.05 -13.27 -12.05
CA MET A 331 15.95 -13.54 -10.61
C MET A 331 17.15 -14.32 -10.09
N TYR A 332 17.58 -15.37 -10.81
CA TYR A 332 18.74 -16.16 -10.41
C TYR A 332 20.08 -15.42 -10.50
N GLN A 333 20.22 -14.45 -11.38
CA GLN A 333 21.41 -13.59 -11.41
C GLN A 333 21.55 -12.81 -10.10
N SER A 334 20.45 -12.29 -9.57
CA SER A 334 20.42 -11.60 -8.27
C SER A 334 20.78 -12.55 -7.13
N TRP A 335 20.11 -13.72 -7.06
CA TRP A 335 20.41 -14.76 -6.05
C TRP A 335 21.87 -15.22 -6.11
N CYS A 336 22.38 -15.60 -7.28
CA CYS A 336 23.79 -16.01 -7.44
C CYS A 336 24.76 -14.89 -7.07
N GLY A 337 24.39 -13.64 -7.38
CA GLY A 337 25.17 -12.46 -7.00
C GLY A 337 25.29 -12.29 -5.49
N TYR A 338 24.18 -12.41 -4.77
CA TYR A 338 24.14 -12.39 -3.29
C TYR A 338 25.05 -13.48 -2.72
N VAL A 339 24.81 -14.73 -3.10
CA VAL A 339 25.53 -15.90 -2.57
C VAL A 339 27.04 -15.79 -2.84
N LYS A 340 27.44 -15.29 -4.01
CA LYS A 340 28.84 -15.02 -4.33
C LYS A 340 29.45 -13.94 -3.42
N ARG A 341 28.75 -12.83 -3.18
CA ARG A 341 29.23 -11.77 -2.27
C ARG A 341 29.37 -12.29 -0.85
N THR A 342 28.41 -13.07 -0.36
CA THR A 342 28.47 -13.72 0.96
C THR A 342 29.70 -14.61 1.10
N ALA A 343 30.01 -15.44 0.09
CA ALA A 343 31.20 -16.27 0.09
C ALA A 343 32.51 -15.47 0.06
N MET A 344 32.55 -14.35 -0.69
CA MET A 344 33.72 -13.48 -0.76
C MET A 344 34.00 -12.72 0.55
N SER A 345 32.95 -12.41 1.32
CA SER A 345 33.07 -11.69 2.60
C SER A 345 33.32 -12.62 3.81
N ALA A 346 33.28 -13.94 3.61
CA ALA A 346 33.54 -14.90 4.68
C ALA A 346 35.04 -14.89 5.05
N THR A 347 35.34 -14.53 6.30
CA THR A 347 36.73 -14.48 6.80
C THR A 347 37.31 -15.84 7.15
N GLU A 348 36.46 -16.83 7.49
CA GLU A 348 36.87 -18.21 7.79
C GLU A 348 35.74 -19.19 7.39
N GLY A 349 35.99 -20.11 6.45
CA GLY A 349 35.20 -21.34 6.31
C GLY A 349 34.97 -21.84 4.88
N ASP A 350 35.56 -23.01 4.55
CA ASP A 350 35.26 -23.80 3.35
C ASP A 350 33.74 -24.03 3.17
N LYS A 351 32.99 -24.12 4.28
CA LYS A 351 31.55 -24.40 4.27
C LYS A 351 30.69 -23.32 3.59
N ILE A 352 31.02 -22.03 3.73
CA ILE A 352 30.23 -20.95 3.11
C ILE A 352 30.49 -20.93 1.59
N VAL A 353 31.73 -21.20 1.19
CA VAL A 353 32.13 -21.33 -0.22
C VAL A 353 31.47 -22.56 -0.84
N GLU A 354 31.50 -23.71 -0.17
CA GLU A 354 30.82 -24.93 -0.62
C GLU A 354 29.30 -24.74 -0.76
N MET A 355 28.67 -24.08 0.23
CA MET A 355 27.26 -23.72 0.16
C MET A 355 26.97 -22.83 -1.06
N ALA A 356 27.83 -21.85 -1.32
CA ALA A 356 27.68 -20.95 -2.44
C ALA A 356 27.78 -21.65 -3.80
N ASP A 357 28.80 -22.51 -3.97
CA ASP A 357 28.98 -23.32 -5.18
C ASP A 357 27.80 -24.28 -5.39
N ALA A 358 27.30 -24.91 -4.33
CA ALA A 358 26.12 -25.78 -4.38
C ALA A 358 24.86 -25.00 -4.81
N ALA A 359 24.65 -23.80 -4.28
CA ALA A 359 23.51 -22.96 -4.63
C ALA A 359 23.55 -22.52 -6.10
N ILE A 360 24.72 -22.09 -6.61
CA ILE A 360 24.90 -21.70 -8.01
C ILE A 360 24.67 -22.90 -8.94
N LYS A 361 25.24 -24.06 -8.59
CA LYS A 361 25.06 -25.30 -9.37
C LYS A 361 23.58 -25.70 -9.46
N THR A 362 22.85 -25.60 -8.34
CA THR A 362 21.40 -25.88 -8.29
C THR A 362 20.62 -24.96 -9.23
N CYS A 363 20.97 -23.66 -9.29
CA CYS A 363 20.31 -22.72 -10.22
C CYS A 363 20.56 -23.09 -11.68
N ILE A 364 21.80 -23.45 -12.03
CA ILE A 364 22.15 -23.89 -13.40
C ILE A 364 21.40 -25.17 -13.77
N GLU A 365 21.26 -26.10 -12.83
CA GLU A 365 20.51 -27.34 -13.03
C GLU A 365 19.02 -27.08 -13.25
N ASP A 366 18.40 -26.17 -12.47
CA ASP A 366 16.98 -25.82 -12.66
C ASP A 366 16.74 -25.09 -14.00
N ILE A 367 17.64 -24.17 -14.40
CA ILE A 367 17.59 -23.53 -15.73
C ILE A 367 17.67 -24.58 -16.84
N ARG A 368 18.61 -25.53 -16.75
CA ARG A 368 18.76 -26.61 -17.75
C ARG A 368 17.53 -27.52 -17.79
N ALA A 369 16.98 -27.86 -16.63
CA ALA A 369 15.78 -28.69 -16.53
C ALA A 369 14.55 -27.98 -17.14
N THR A 370 14.40 -26.69 -16.84
CA THR A 370 13.34 -25.84 -17.38
C THR A 370 13.49 -25.66 -18.89
N GLY A 371 14.71 -25.41 -19.38
CA GLY A 371 15.00 -25.28 -20.81
C GLY A 371 14.67 -26.54 -21.60
N LYS A 372 14.99 -27.73 -21.06
CA LYS A 372 14.59 -29.02 -21.67
C LYS A 372 13.07 -29.18 -21.77
N LYS A 373 12.31 -28.69 -20.79
CA LYS A 373 10.84 -28.77 -20.78
C LYS A 373 10.22 -27.79 -21.78
N LEU A 374 10.79 -26.59 -21.91
CA LEU A 374 10.28 -25.55 -22.83
C LEU A 374 10.72 -25.76 -24.29
N MET A 375 11.83 -26.47 -24.53
CA MET A 375 12.35 -26.77 -25.88
C MET A 375 12.42 -28.28 -26.20
N PRO A 376 11.30 -29.04 -26.18
CA PRO A 376 11.34 -30.48 -26.45
C PRO A 376 11.65 -30.88 -27.90
N PHE A 377 11.70 -29.94 -28.86
CA PHE A 377 11.79 -30.24 -30.30
C PHE A 377 13.13 -29.93 -30.98
N LEU A 378 14.15 -29.44 -30.27
CA LEU A 378 15.51 -29.45 -30.82
C LEU A 378 16.14 -30.84 -30.63
N LYS A 379 15.59 -31.84 -31.34
CA LYS A 379 16.41 -33.00 -31.70
C LYS A 379 17.49 -32.48 -32.65
N PRO A 380 18.78 -32.80 -32.44
CA PRO A 380 19.77 -32.54 -33.47
C PRO A 380 19.33 -33.31 -34.73
N GLU A 381 19.05 -32.61 -35.82
CA GLU A 381 19.06 -33.31 -37.11
C GLU A 381 20.44 -33.95 -37.25
N PRO A 382 20.53 -35.27 -37.49
CA PRO A 382 21.81 -35.86 -37.82
C PRO A 382 22.24 -35.21 -39.14
N CYS A 383 23.33 -34.45 -39.12
CA CYS A 383 24.09 -34.07 -40.30
C CYS A 383 24.63 -35.34 -40.97
N GLY A 384 23.75 -36.05 -41.66
CA GLY A 384 24.01 -37.23 -42.46
C GLY A 384 23.64 -36.93 -43.90
N ARG A 385 24.42 -36.09 -44.58
CA ARG A 385 24.52 -36.13 -46.05
C ARG A 385 25.86 -36.74 -46.42
N SER A 386 25.89 -38.07 -46.46
CA SER A 386 26.84 -38.77 -47.32
C SER A 386 26.43 -38.50 -48.77
N TRP A 387 27.28 -37.82 -49.53
CA TRP A 387 27.15 -37.77 -50.99
C TRP A 387 27.82 -39.02 -51.59
N PRO A 388 27.20 -39.65 -52.60
CA PRO A 388 27.68 -40.88 -53.22
C PRO A 388 28.94 -40.64 -54.06
N THR A 389 29.66 -41.73 -54.28
CA THR A 389 30.98 -41.86 -54.94
C THR A 389 31.02 -41.35 -56.37
#